data_AF-A0A969JMV6-F1
#
_entry.id   AF-A0A969JMV6-F1
#
_cell.length_a   1.000
_cell.length_b   1.000
_cell.length_c   1.000
_cell.angle_alpha   90.00
_cell.angle_beta   90.00
_cell.angle_gamma   90.00
#
_symmetry.space_group_name_H-M   'P 1'
#
loop_
_entity.id
_entity.type
_entity.pdbx_description
1 polymer ?
#
loop_
_entity_poly.entity_id
_entity_poly.type
_entity_poly.pdbx_seq_one_letter_code
_entity_poly.pdbx_strand_id
1 'polypeptide(L)' 'MDRIVNPVIGEEVTFLATSKQSNGVVTLLEVTIGPKGGNPLHYHKRFSETFSVLEGELSIQVGKRKRNSSREKLPQRH' A
#
# COMPACT_ATOMS: atom_id res chain seq x y z
N MET A 1 13.94 7.76 -6.57
CA MET A 1 12.67 7.35 -5.95
C MET A 1 12.74 7.75 -4.50
N ASP A 2 11.73 8.48 -4.02
CA ASP A 2 11.68 8.91 -2.63
C ASP A 2 11.14 7.78 -1.76
N ARG A 3 11.76 7.59 -0.59
CA ARG A 3 11.41 6.51 0.34
C ARG A 3 11.29 7.06 1.75
N ILE A 4 10.21 6.68 2.43
CA ILE A 4 9.93 7.04 3.82
C ILE A 4 9.85 5.75 4.62
N VAL A 5 10.50 5.73 5.79
CA VAL A 5 10.54 4.56 6.68
C VAL A 5 10.06 4.98 8.07
N ASN A 6 9.08 4.25 8.61
CA ASN A 6 8.70 4.32 10.00
C ASN A 6 9.18 3.04 10.73
N PRO A 7 10.34 3.10 11.41
CA PRO A 7 10.92 1.91 12.05
C PRO A 7 10.14 1.43 13.27
N VAL A 8 9.27 2.27 13.86
CA VAL A 8 8.52 1.92 15.08
C VAL A 8 7.42 0.91 14.79
N ILE A 9 6.75 1.04 13.65
CA ILE A 9 5.65 0.14 13.22
C ILE A 9 6.05 -0.77 12.05
N GLY A 10 7.28 -0.63 11.55
CA GLY A 10 7.81 -1.43 10.45
C GLY A 10 7.15 -1.11 9.10
N GLU A 11 6.79 0.14 8.88
CA GLU A 11 6.20 0.61 7.63
C GLU A 11 7.26 1.25 6.74
N GLU A 12 7.23 0.91 5.46
CA GLU A 12 8.06 1.52 4.44
C GLU A 12 7.19 1.88 3.23
N VAL A 13 7.36 3.11 2.74
CA VAL A 13 6.66 3.60 1.55
C VAL A 13 7.71 4.07 0.54
N THR A 14 7.67 3.49 -0.65
CA THR A 14 8.48 3.92 -1.80
C THR A 14 7.57 4.54 -2.84
N PHE A 15 7.87 5.78 -3.24
CA PHE A 15 7.15 6.49 -4.30
C PHE A 15 7.70 6.07 -5.65
N LEU A 16 6.94 5.24 -6.36
CA LEU A 16 7.25 4.81 -7.73
C LEU A 16 6.88 5.90 -8.74
N ALA A 17 5.76 6.60 -8.51
CA ALA A 17 5.38 7.80 -9.23
C ALA A 17 4.58 8.75 -8.32
N THR A 18 4.96 10.02 -8.28
CA THR A 18 4.20 11.07 -7.57
C THR A 18 3.15 11.69 -8.48
N SER A 19 2.14 12.32 -7.88
CA SER A 19 1.19 13.18 -8.60
C SER A 19 1.88 14.23 -9.50
N LYS A 20 2.99 14.83 -9.03
CA LYS A 20 3.76 15.80 -9.83
C LYS A 20 4.38 15.14 -11.07
N GLN A 21 4.92 13.93 -10.94
CA GLN A 21 5.52 13.20 -12.07
C GLN A 21 4.47 12.67 -13.06
N SER A 22 3.25 12.40 -12.59
CA SER A 22 2.15 11.89 -13.42
C SER A 22 1.19 12.98 -13.89
N ASN A 23 1.50 14.27 -13.70
CA ASN A 23 0.62 15.40 -14.00
C ASN A 23 -0.79 15.26 -13.39
N GLY A 24 -0.87 14.74 -12.17
CA GLY A 24 -2.12 14.60 -11.42
C GLY A 24 -2.93 13.33 -11.74
N VAL A 25 -2.44 12.45 -12.62
CA VAL A 25 -3.17 11.23 -13.02
C VAL A 25 -3.19 10.19 -11.91
N VAL A 26 -2.03 9.94 -11.26
CA VAL A 26 -1.91 8.91 -10.23
C VAL A 26 -0.74 9.18 -9.28
N THR A 27 -0.85 8.73 -8.03
CA THR A 27 0.31 8.48 -7.19
C THR A 27 0.44 6.96 -7.02
N LEU A 28 1.59 6.41 -7.40
CA LEU A 28 1.87 4.98 -7.32
C LEU A 28 2.89 4.74 -6.21
N LEU A 29 2.51 3.90 -5.25
CA LEU A 29 3.29 3.57 -4.07
C LEU A 29 3.54 2.07 -4.02
N GLU A 30 4.75 1.69 -3.60
CA GLU A 30 5.02 0.37 -3.05
C GLU A 30 5.09 0.51 -1.54
N VAL A 31 4.30 -0.29 -0.82
CA VAL A 31 4.14 -0.17 0.63
C VAL A 31 4.41 -1.52 1.28
N THR A 32 5.35 -1.53 2.23
CA THR A 32 5.52 -2.64 3.19
C THR A 32 4.81 -2.27 4.48
N ILE A 33 3.88 -3.12 4.92
CA ILE A 33 3.12 -2.93 6.16
C ILE A 33 3.60 -3.97 7.17
N GLY A 34 4.18 -3.50 8.28
CA GLY A 34 4.57 -4.35 9.39
C GLY A 34 3.37 -4.86 10.21
N PRO A 35 3.57 -5.83 11.14
CA PRO A 35 2.48 -6.44 11.92
C PRO A 35 1.66 -5.47 12.78
N LYS A 36 2.22 -4.30 13.10
CA LYS A 36 1.57 -3.22 13.86
C LYS A 36 1.12 -2.06 12.97
N GLY A 37 1.31 -2.19 11.66
CA GLY A 37 0.95 -1.17 10.68
C GLY A 37 -0.53 -1.20 10.33
N GLY A 38 -0.89 -0.35 9.37
CA GLY A 38 -2.27 -0.14 8.95
C GLY A 38 -2.85 1.16 9.50
N ASN A 39 -4.01 1.51 8.98
CA ASN A 39 -4.67 2.79 9.24
C ASN A 39 -6.01 2.61 9.95
N PRO A 40 -6.46 3.60 10.74
CA PRO A 40 -7.85 3.68 11.16
C PRO A 40 -8.79 3.72 9.95
N LEU A 41 -10.06 3.35 10.16
CA LEU A 41 -11.07 3.44 9.11
C LEU A 41 -11.27 4.90 8.68
N HIS A 42 -11.11 5.18 7.39
CA HIS A 42 -11.25 6.51 6.81
C HIS A 42 -11.78 6.44 5.37
N TYR A 43 -11.98 7.61 4.75
CA TYR A 43 -12.47 7.71 3.37
C TYR A 43 -11.87 8.93 2.65
N HIS A 44 -11.84 8.86 1.31
CA HIS A 44 -11.39 9.94 0.44
C HIS A 44 -12.57 10.53 -0.33
N LYS A 45 -12.61 11.87 -0.45
CA LYS A 45 -13.66 12.58 -1.20
C LYS A 45 -13.33 12.82 -2.68
N ARG A 46 -12.04 12.79 -3.03
CA ARG A 46 -11.54 13.30 -4.32
C ARG A 46 -10.80 12.26 -5.16
N PHE A 47 -10.57 11.08 -4.64
CA PHE A 47 -9.88 10.00 -5.34
C PHE A 47 -10.33 8.64 -4.84
N SER A 48 -10.05 7.61 -5.64
CA SER A 48 -10.16 6.22 -5.27
C SER A 48 -8.78 5.64 -5.01
N GLU A 49 -8.72 4.61 -4.18
CA GLU A 49 -7.47 3.90 -3.86
C GLU A 49 -7.66 2.41 -4.19
N THR A 50 -6.63 1.82 -4.82
CA THR A 50 -6.61 0.42 -5.22
C THR A 50 -5.38 -0.24 -4.64
N PHE A 51 -5.54 -1.45 -4.10
CA PHE A 51 -4.46 -2.24 -3.53
C PHE A 51 -4.22 -3.49 -4.37
N SER A 52 -2.96 -3.73 -4.70
CA SER A 52 -2.49 -4.96 -5.33
C SER A 52 -1.44 -5.60 -4.42
N VAL A 53 -1.75 -6.77 -3.86
CA VAL A 53 -0.82 -7.48 -2.98
C VAL A 53 0.34 -8.02 -3.83
N LEU A 54 1.56 -7.62 -3.50
CA LEU A 54 2.78 -8.10 -4.15
C LEU A 54 3.32 -9.38 -3.47
N GLU A 55 3.30 -9.40 -2.13
CA GLU A 55 3.74 -10.51 -1.29
C GLU A 55 3.01 -10.44 0.06
N GLY A 56 2.68 -11.60 0.63
CA GLY A 56 2.08 -11.72 1.97
C GLY A 56 0.55 -11.69 1.93
N GLU A 57 -0.06 -11.22 3.02
CA GLU A 57 -1.51 -11.11 3.17
C GLU A 57 -1.91 -9.70 3.64
N LEU A 58 -2.90 -9.12 2.96
CA LEU A 58 -3.50 -7.84 3.29
C LEU A 58 -4.99 -8.03 3.62
N SER A 59 -5.39 -7.59 4.81
CA SER A 59 -6.79 -7.49 5.23
C SER A 59 -7.34 -6.08 4.93
N ILE A 60 -8.41 -6.00 4.16
CA ILE A 60 -9.06 -4.75 3.76
C ILE A 60 -10.48 -4.70 4.32
N GLN A 61 -10.87 -3.56 4.89
CA GLN A 61 -12.23 -3.30 5.33
C GLN A 61 -12.87 -2.19 4.49
N VAL A 62 -14.04 -2.46 3.91
CA VAL A 62 -14.89 -1.48 3.22
C VAL A 62 -16.23 -1.38 3.93
N GLY A 63 -16.45 -0.27 4.64
CA GLY A 63 -17.59 -0.11 5.53
C GLY A 63 -17.62 -1.19 6.61
N LYS A 64 -18.63 -2.07 6.58
CA LYS A 64 -18.77 -3.20 7.52
C LYS A 64 -18.19 -4.52 7.00
N ARG A 65 -17.73 -4.57 5.74
CA ARG A 65 -17.26 -5.81 5.10
C ARG A 65 -15.74 -5.89 5.19
N LYS A 66 -15.23 -7.06 5.59
CA LYS A 66 -13.79 -7.37 5.60
C LYS A 66 -13.47 -8.39 4.50
N ARG A 67 -12.30 -8.26 3.89
CA ARG A 67 -11.77 -9.21 2.90
C ARG A 67 -10.26 -9.32 3.04
N ASN A 68 -9.76 -10.54 2.95
CA ASN A 68 -8.33 -10.81 2.93
C ASN A 68 -7.90 -11.06 1.48
N SER A 69 -6.73 -10.58 1.11
CA SER A 69 -6.10 -10.83 -0.18
C SER A 69 -4.66 -11.27 0.09
N SER A 70 -4.23 -12.38 -0.49
CA SER A 70 -2.87 -12.87 -0.32
C SER A 70 -2.20 -13.13 -1.66
N ARG A 71 -0.87 -13.03 -1.67
CA ARG A 71 -0.03 -13.43 -2.79
C ARG A 71 1.25 -14.03 -2.28
N GLU A 72 1.55 -15.25 -2.69
CA GLU A 72 2.82 -15.88 -2.37
C GLU A 72 3.98 -15.12 -3.04
N LYS A 73 5.12 -15.08 -2.37
CA LYS A 73 6.34 -14.52 -2.94
C LYS A 73 6.70 -15.33 -4.18
N LEU A 74 6.68 -14.70 -5.35
CA LEU A 74 7.25 -15.33 -6.55
C LEU A 74 8.74 -15.55 -6.30
N PRO A 75 9.30 -16.74 -6.60
CA PRO A 75 10.73 -16.96 -6.47
C PRO A 75 11.44 -15.98 -7.40
N GLN A 76 12.24 -15.08 -6.84
CA GLN A 76 13.09 -14.21 -7.65
C GLN A 76 14.11 -15.11 -8.36
N ARG A 77 13.96 -15.25 -9.68
CA ARG A 77 15.00 -15.86 -10.51
C ARG A 77 16.18 -14.90 -10.48
N HIS A 78 17.32 -15.43 -10.03
CA HIS A 78 18.60 -14.74 -10.00
C HIS A 78 19.10 -14.51 -11.43
#